data_AF-A0A2C6LKL9-F1
#
_entry.id   AF-A0A2C6LKL9-F1
#
_cell.length_a   1.000
_cell.length_b   1.000
_cell.length_c   1.000
_cell.angle_alpha   90.00
_cell.angle_beta   90.00
_cell.angle_gamma   90.00
#
_symmetry.space_group_name_H-M   'P 1'
#
loop_
_entity.id
_entity.type
_entity.pdbx_description
1 polymer ?
#
loop_
_entity_poly.entity_id
_entity_poly.type
_entity_poly.pdbx_seq_one_letter_code
_entity_poly.pdbx_strand_id
1 'polypeptide(L)'
;MAKGSKGKVRVLALSLVFMAGVAIYLASQMSFGPAYRILPGIYVLNINLSLMNHDQAMLSLKKMEQEFQRPLTVKYKDITWTLPMDRVGLRLNSQQEVQRAMDIGRTGSLWQRFLERRQAYQGIRLQPQIIIDSGLLEKQVAEATEVILLPPRDAVDYKS
;
A
#
# COMPACT_ATOMS: atom_id res chain seq x y z
N MET A 1 -23.52 33.09 53.87
CA MET A 1 -24.16 32.28 52.81
C MET A 1 -23.33 32.36 51.52
N ALA A 2 -22.46 31.39 51.22
CA ALA A 2 -21.69 31.38 49.95
C ALA A 2 -21.44 29.96 49.39
N LYS A 3 -22.29 28.99 49.74
CA LYS A 3 -22.12 27.58 49.35
C LYS A 3 -22.76 27.27 47.97
N GLY A 4 -23.68 28.12 47.50
CA GLY A 4 -24.43 27.91 46.25
C GLY A 4 -23.72 28.29 44.95
N SER A 5 -22.71 29.18 44.98
CA SER A 5 -22.00 29.62 43.77
C SER A 5 -20.99 28.57 43.27
N LYS A 6 -20.23 27.94 44.18
CA LYS A 6 -19.20 26.95 43.82
C LYS A 6 -19.77 25.73 43.09
N GLY A 7 -20.99 25.31 43.42
CA GLY A 7 -21.69 24.21 42.73
C GLY A 7 -22.09 24.59 41.30
N LYS A 8 -22.65 25.80 41.11
CA LYS A 8 -23.02 26.31 39.77
C LYS A 8 -21.79 26.52 38.88
N VAL A 9 -20.70 27.05 39.42
CA VAL A 9 -19.43 27.21 38.70
C VAL A 9 -18.85 25.84 38.28
N ARG A 10 -18.93 24.82 39.14
CA ARG A 10 -18.51 23.45 38.79
C ARG A 10 -19.39 22.84 37.70
N VAL A 11 -20.70 23.00 37.76
CA VAL A 11 -21.62 22.49 36.73
C VAL A 11 -21.41 23.21 35.40
N LEU A 12 -21.19 24.53 35.42
CA LEU A 12 -20.86 25.30 34.22
C LEU A 12 -19.52 24.87 33.63
N ALA A 13 -18.49 24.66 34.46
CA ALA A 13 -17.19 24.17 34.01
C ALA A 13 -17.28 22.75 33.42
N LEU A 14 -18.05 21.85 34.05
CA LEU A 14 -18.25 20.50 33.52
C LEU A 14 -18.98 20.51 32.17
N SER A 15 -20.02 21.34 32.06
CA SER A 15 -20.77 21.54 30.81
C SER A 15 -19.89 22.10 29.70
N LEU A 16 -19.02 23.07 30.01
CA LEU A 16 -18.08 23.64 29.06
C LEU A 16 -17.05 22.60 28.57
N VAL A 17 -16.51 21.78 29.47
CA VAL A 17 -15.59 20.68 29.11
C VAL A 17 -16.28 19.63 28.26
N PHE A 18 -17.52 19.26 28.59
CA PHE A 18 -18.30 18.33 27.80
C PHE A 18 -18.58 18.89 26.39
N MET A 19 -19.00 20.14 26.30
CA MET A 19 -19.27 20.82 25.03
C MET A 19 -18.00 20.97 24.18
N ALA A 20 -16.85 21.28 24.80
CA ALA A 20 -15.56 21.29 24.11
C ALA A 20 -15.16 19.89 23.62
N GLY A 21 -15.36 18.85 24.42
CA GLY A 21 -15.12 17.47 24.02
C GLY A 21 -15.98 17.04 22.83
N VAL A 22 -17.27 17.37 22.85
CA VAL A 22 -18.19 17.12 21.73
C VAL A 22 -17.79 17.91 20.49
N ALA A 23 -17.40 19.19 20.64
CA ALA A 23 -16.94 20.00 19.53
C ALA A 23 -15.66 19.44 18.89
N ILE A 24 -14.68 19.01 19.70
CA ILE A 24 -13.45 18.36 19.23
C ILE A 24 -13.78 17.04 18.52
N TYR A 25 -14.70 16.24 19.08
CA TYR A 25 -15.15 15.00 18.47
C TYR A 25 -15.82 15.25 17.11
N LEU A 26 -16.76 16.18 17.01
CA LEU A 26 -17.43 16.52 15.75
C LEU A 26 -16.46 17.13 14.73
N ALA A 27 -15.58 18.05 15.16
CA ALA A 27 -14.56 18.65 14.31
C ALA A 27 -13.58 17.60 13.76
N SER A 28 -13.31 16.54 14.53
CA SER A 28 -12.49 15.45 14.03
C SER A 28 -13.20 14.61 12.96
N GLN A 29 -14.52 14.43 13.06
CA GLN A 29 -15.30 13.71 12.05
C GLN A 29 -15.39 14.53 10.75
N MET A 30 -15.37 15.86 10.86
CA MET A 30 -15.14 16.75 9.72
C MET A 30 -13.69 16.59 9.24
N SER A 31 -13.49 15.68 8.29
CA SER A 31 -12.19 15.46 7.65
C SER A 31 -11.68 16.76 7.00
N PHE A 32 -10.76 17.47 7.66
CA PHE A 32 -10.07 18.69 7.18
C PHE A 32 -9.06 18.45 6.03
N GLY A 33 -9.39 17.58 5.09
CA GLY A 33 -8.65 17.42 3.84
C GLY A 33 -9.66 17.37 2.69
N PRO A 34 -9.23 17.60 1.44
CA PRO A 34 -10.07 17.29 0.30
C PRO A 34 -10.53 15.84 0.48
N ALA A 35 -11.83 15.64 0.70
CA ALA A 35 -12.41 14.32 1.02
C ALA A 35 -12.10 13.28 -0.07
N TYR A 36 -11.65 13.76 -1.23
CA TYR A 36 -11.43 13.00 -2.45
C TYR A 36 -9.96 12.93 -2.88
N ARG A 37 -8.97 13.31 -2.05
CA ARG A 37 -7.55 13.29 -2.43
C ARG A 37 -6.66 12.58 -1.42
N ILE A 38 -5.65 11.87 -1.90
CA ILE A 38 -4.62 11.21 -1.09
C ILE A 38 -3.76 12.26 -0.39
N LEU A 39 -3.33 11.99 0.85
CA LEU A 39 -2.48 12.90 1.61
C LEU A 39 -1.11 13.10 0.94
N PRO A 40 -0.46 14.26 1.12
CA PRO A 40 0.89 14.46 0.61
C PRO A 40 1.88 13.49 1.27
N GLY A 41 2.86 13.06 0.49
CA GLY A 41 3.93 12.13 0.88
C GLY A 41 3.51 10.67 0.91
N ILE A 42 2.44 10.27 0.24
CA ILE A 42 2.08 8.84 0.07
C ILE A 42 2.64 8.32 -1.25
N TYR A 43 3.39 7.23 -1.14
CA TYR A 43 3.99 6.51 -2.25
C TYR A 43 3.54 5.06 -2.24
N VAL A 44 3.26 4.49 -3.42
CA VAL A 44 3.11 3.04 -3.61
C VAL A 44 4.29 2.58 -4.46
N LEU A 45 5.13 1.70 -3.92
CA LEU A 45 6.43 1.35 -4.52
C LEU A 45 7.28 2.60 -4.84
N ASN A 46 7.39 2.94 -6.12
CA ASN A 46 8.13 4.09 -6.64
C ASN A 46 7.22 5.18 -7.25
N ILE A 47 5.89 5.04 -7.12
CA ILE A 47 4.91 5.99 -7.66
C ILE A 47 4.43 6.91 -6.55
N ASN A 48 4.49 8.20 -6.83
CA ASN A 48 3.94 9.23 -5.95
C ASN A 48 2.43 9.36 -6.17
N LEU A 49 1.63 9.05 -5.15
CA LEU A 49 0.18 9.20 -5.16
C LEU A 49 -0.31 10.47 -4.45
N SER A 50 0.62 11.29 -3.96
CA SER A 50 0.31 12.52 -3.24
C SER A 50 -0.66 13.41 -3.99
N LEU A 51 -1.70 13.90 -3.31
CA LEU A 51 -2.68 14.85 -3.83
C LEU A 51 -3.52 14.36 -5.01
N MET A 52 -3.36 13.11 -5.43
CA MET A 52 -4.17 12.47 -6.47
C MET A 52 -5.56 12.15 -5.91
N ASN A 53 -6.57 12.24 -6.77
CA ASN A 53 -7.88 11.67 -6.45
C ASN A 53 -7.91 10.16 -6.69
N HIS A 54 -9.01 9.50 -6.30
CA HIS A 54 -9.18 8.06 -6.48
C HIS A 54 -8.92 7.61 -7.93
N ASP A 55 -9.51 8.31 -8.90
CA ASP A 55 -9.43 7.91 -10.32
C ASP A 55 -8.03 8.14 -10.90
N GLN A 56 -7.37 9.24 -10.53
CA GLN A 56 -5.99 9.53 -10.91
C GLN A 56 -5.04 8.49 -10.35
N ALA A 57 -5.18 8.15 -9.06
CA ALA A 57 -4.36 7.14 -8.42
C ALA A 57 -4.56 5.76 -9.06
N MET A 58 -5.81 5.40 -9.37
CA MET A 58 -6.15 4.16 -10.08
C MET A 58 -5.51 4.09 -11.47
N LEU A 59 -5.56 5.19 -12.23
CA LEU A 59 -4.94 5.26 -13.56
C LEU A 59 -3.41 5.14 -13.48
N SER A 60 -2.78 5.79 -12.49
CA SER A 60 -1.35 5.70 -12.26
C SER A 60 -0.90 4.27 -11.90
N LEU A 61 -1.66 3.57 -11.04
CA LEU A 61 -1.35 2.18 -10.69
C LEU A 61 -1.59 1.22 -11.86
N LYS A 62 -2.67 1.40 -12.63
CA LYS A 62 -2.93 0.60 -13.85
C LYS A 62 -1.84 0.75 -14.89
N LYS A 63 -1.33 1.98 -15.10
CA LYS A 63 -0.21 2.22 -16.01
C LYS A 63 1.05 1.49 -15.58
N MET A 64 1.33 1.51 -14.27
CA MET A 64 2.45 0.75 -13.69
C MET A 64 2.26 -0.77 -13.87
N GLU A 65 1.05 -1.29 -13.65
CA GLU A 65 0.75 -2.71 -13.87
C GLU A 65 1.00 -3.13 -15.33
N GLN A 66 0.63 -2.28 -16.30
CA GLN A 66 0.96 -2.49 -17.71
C GLN A 66 2.47 -2.44 -18.00
N GLU A 67 3.22 -1.60 -17.30
CA GLU A 67 4.69 -1.57 -17.41
C GLU A 67 5.33 -2.85 -16.85
N PHE A 68 4.79 -3.41 -15.75
CA PHE A 68 5.24 -4.69 -15.20
C PHE A 68 4.89 -5.90 -16.07
N GLN A 69 3.86 -5.81 -16.91
CA GLN A 69 3.51 -6.84 -17.88
C GLN A 69 4.45 -6.88 -19.10
N ARG A 70 5.41 -5.94 -19.23
CA ARG A 70 6.38 -5.97 -20.32
C ARG A 70 7.34 -7.16 -20.14
N PRO A 71 7.67 -7.88 -21.22
CA PRO A 71 8.58 -9.02 -21.15
C PRO A 71 9.95 -8.58 -20.67
N LEU A 72 10.50 -9.29 -19.68
CA LEU A 72 11.87 -9.05 -19.22
C LEU A 72 12.83 -9.78 -20.15
N THR A 73 13.64 -9.02 -20.87
CA THR A 73 14.74 -9.55 -21.68
C THR A 73 15.99 -9.62 -20.82
N VAL A 74 16.38 -10.82 -20.42
CA VAL A 74 17.64 -11.07 -19.70
C VAL A 74 18.68 -11.48 -20.73
N LYS A 75 19.74 -10.68 -20.85
CA LYS A 75 20.88 -10.99 -21.71
C LYS A 75 22.06 -11.43 -20.86
N TYR A 76 22.54 -12.65 -21.07
CA TYR A 76 23.77 -13.15 -20.46
C TYR A 76 24.67 -13.76 -21.53
N LYS A 77 25.85 -13.14 -21.73
CA LYS A 77 26.77 -13.45 -22.83
C LYS A 77 26.04 -13.41 -24.19
N ASP A 78 26.01 -14.50 -24.94
CA ASP A 78 25.35 -14.62 -26.24
C ASP A 78 23.89 -15.11 -26.16
N ILE A 79 23.37 -15.37 -24.96
CA ILE A 79 22.04 -15.93 -24.78
C ILE A 79 21.09 -14.83 -24.32
N THR A 80 20.00 -14.67 -25.06
CA THR A 80 18.92 -13.74 -24.75
C THR A 80 17.68 -14.55 -24.40
N TRP A 81 17.25 -14.48 -23.14
CA TRP A 81 15.98 -15.06 -22.72
C TRP A 81 14.95 -13.95 -22.59
N THR A 82 13.84 -14.09 -23.31
CA THR A 82 12.67 -13.24 -23.14
C THR A 82 11.72 -13.98 -22.21
N LEU A 83 11.60 -13.53 -20.96
CA LEU A 83 10.58 -14.06 -20.05
C LEU A 83 9.28 -13.24 -20.22
N PRO A 84 8.22 -13.86 -20.77
CA PRO A 84 6.90 -13.23 -20.84
C PRO A 84 6.30 -13.14 -19.43
N MET A 85 6.07 -11.91 -18.94
CA MET A 85 5.60 -11.63 -17.56
C MET A 85 4.16 -12.09 -17.32
N ASP A 86 3.41 -12.34 -18.38
CA ASP A 86 2.13 -13.04 -18.43
C ASP A 86 2.16 -14.45 -17.80
N ARG A 87 3.34 -15.08 -17.69
CA ARG A 87 3.53 -16.37 -17.00
C ARG A 87 3.71 -16.25 -15.47
N VAL A 88 4.01 -15.06 -14.94
CA VAL A 88 4.30 -14.86 -13.51
C VAL A 88 3.03 -14.50 -12.71
N GLY A 89 1.90 -14.23 -13.38
CA GLY A 89 0.61 -14.02 -12.71
C GLY A 89 0.57 -12.85 -11.72
N LEU A 90 1.56 -11.94 -11.79
CA LEU A 90 1.74 -10.78 -10.93
C LEU A 90 0.55 -9.84 -11.12
N ARG A 91 -0.42 -9.88 -10.20
CA ARG A 91 -1.54 -8.96 -10.17
C ARG A 91 -1.40 -8.03 -8.97
N LEU A 92 -1.35 -6.74 -9.24
CA LEU A 92 -1.40 -5.71 -8.21
C LEU A 92 -2.87 -5.47 -7.88
N ASN A 93 -3.28 -5.60 -6.62
CA ASN A 93 -4.63 -5.19 -6.22
C ASN A 93 -4.71 -3.65 -6.13
N SER A 94 -4.70 -3.00 -7.30
CA SER A 94 -4.67 -1.54 -7.44
C SER A 94 -5.82 -0.87 -6.70
N GLN A 95 -7.00 -1.49 -6.66
CA GLN A 95 -8.16 -0.96 -5.94
C GLN A 95 -7.95 -0.96 -4.43
N GLN A 96 -7.45 -2.06 -3.86
CA GLN A 96 -7.19 -2.14 -2.43
C GLN A 96 -6.08 -1.18 -1.99
N GLU A 97 -5.03 -1.01 -2.80
CA GLU A 97 -3.93 -0.10 -2.48
C GLU A 97 -4.33 1.38 -2.56
N VAL A 98 -5.14 1.77 -3.56
CA VAL A 98 -5.70 3.12 -3.65
C VAL A 98 -6.62 3.41 -2.48
N GLN A 99 -7.48 2.45 -2.09
CA GLN A 99 -8.35 2.62 -0.94
C GLN A 99 -7.54 2.78 0.35
N ARG A 100 -6.52 1.93 0.56
CA ARG A 100 -5.60 2.03 1.70
C ARG A 100 -4.91 3.40 1.73
N ALA A 101 -4.42 3.90 0.60
CA ALA A 101 -3.81 5.22 0.49
C ALA A 101 -4.77 6.37 0.83
N MET A 102 -6.05 6.23 0.48
CA MET A 102 -7.10 7.19 0.81
C MET A 102 -7.45 7.17 2.29
N ASP A 103 -7.43 6.00 2.93
CA ASP A 103 -7.84 5.81 4.33
C ASP A 103 -6.81 6.32 5.35
N ILE A 104 -5.54 6.48 4.96
CA ILE A 104 -4.47 7.02 5.81
C ILE A 104 -4.82 8.43 6.30
N GLY A 105 -4.75 8.63 7.62
CA GLY A 105 -5.06 9.89 8.29
C GLY A 105 -6.56 10.21 8.34
N ARG A 106 -7.42 9.27 7.93
CA ARG A 106 -8.88 9.40 7.88
C ARG A 106 -9.62 8.37 8.71
N THR A 107 -9.02 7.21 8.96
CA THR A 107 -9.62 6.11 9.72
C THR A 107 -8.95 5.96 11.10
N GLY A 108 -9.63 5.30 12.04
CA GLY A 108 -9.10 5.07 13.40
C GLY A 108 -9.34 6.22 14.39
N SER A 109 -8.62 6.16 15.52
CA SER A 109 -8.75 7.13 16.61
C SER A 109 -8.16 8.50 16.23
N LEU A 110 -8.53 9.56 16.96
CA LEU A 110 -8.05 10.92 16.71
C LEU A 110 -6.53 11.02 16.73
N TRP A 111 -5.91 10.28 17.66
CA TRP A 111 -4.47 10.21 17.81
C TRP A 111 -3.79 9.49 16.64
N GLN A 112 -4.38 8.37 16.19
CA GLN A 112 -3.89 7.63 15.02
C GLN A 112 -3.94 8.50 13.76
N ARG A 113 -5.07 9.16 13.51
CA ARG A 113 -5.25 10.05 12.36
C ARG A 113 -4.24 11.19 12.35
N PHE A 114 -3.95 11.78 13.52
CA PHE A 114 -2.95 12.84 13.63
C PHE A 114 -1.53 12.32 13.37
N LEU A 115 -1.17 11.18 13.96
CA LEU A 115 0.13 10.55 13.77
C LEU A 115 0.36 10.16 12.31
N GLU A 116 -0.63 9.52 11.68
CA GLU A 116 -0.59 9.12 10.27
C GLU A 116 -0.46 10.32 9.34
N ARG A 117 -1.17 11.42 9.60
CA ARG A 117 -0.98 12.66 8.82
C ARG A 117 0.45 13.18 8.95
N ARG A 118 0.99 13.21 10.18
CA ARG A 118 2.36 13.67 10.42
C ARG A 118 3.39 12.78 9.71
N GLN A 119 3.19 11.47 9.73
CA GLN A 119 4.04 10.50 9.03
C GLN A 119 3.91 10.65 7.51
N ALA A 120 2.70 10.89 6.99
CA ALA A 120 2.49 11.13 5.56
C ALA A 120 3.33 12.33 5.08
N TYR A 121 3.37 13.43 5.84
CA TYR A 121 4.25 14.56 5.52
C TYR A 121 5.75 14.22 5.49
N GLN A 122 6.19 13.18 6.20
CA GLN A 122 7.57 12.69 6.18
C GLN A 122 7.85 11.70 5.04
N GLY A 123 6.80 11.18 4.39
CA GLY A 123 6.89 10.18 3.33
C GLY A 123 6.55 8.77 3.83
N ILE A 124 5.35 8.28 3.53
CA ILE A 124 4.95 6.89 3.76
C ILE A 124 5.08 6.12 2.44
N ARG A 125 5.77 4.98 2.48
CA ARG A 125 5.85 4.02 1.37
C ARG A 125 4.99 2.81 1.67
N LEU A 126 3.93 2.64 0.89
CA LEU A 126 3.09 1.45 0.89
C LEU A 126 3.78 0.36 0.09
N GLN A 127 3.95 -0.79 0.74
CA GLN A 127 4.38 -2.03 0.10
C GLN A 127 3.12 -2.75 -0.36
N PRO A 128 2.84 -2.78 -1.68
CA PRO A 128 1.63 -3.41 -2.15
C PRO A 128 1.70 -4.92 -1.97
N GLN A 129 0.53 -5.51 -1.73
CA GLN A 129 0.41 -6.96 -1.73
C GLN A 129 0.42 -7.47 -3.16
N ILE A 130 1.53 -8.08 -3.56
CA ILE A 130 1.67 -8.78 -4.82
C ILE A 130 1.07 -10.17 -4.62
N ILE A 131 -0.04 -10.46 -5.30
CA ILE A 131 -0.62 -11.80 -5.31
C ILE A 131 0.02 -12.55 -6.49
N ILE A 132 0.69 -13.65 -6.19
CA ILE A 132 1.25 -14.56 -7.19
C ILE A 132 0.38 -15.81 -7.20
N ASP A 133 -0.15 -16.18 -8.36
CA ASP A 133 -0.92 -17.41 -8.53
C ASP A 133 0.05 -18.61 -8.56
N SER A 134 0.13 -19.33 -7.44
CA SER A 134 1.03 -20.48 -7.27
C SER A 134 0.74 -21.62 -8.24
N GLY A 135 -0.49 -21.75 -8.74
CA GLY A 135 -0.86 -22.80 -9.70
C GLY A 135 -0.25 -22.59 -11.09
N LEU A 136 -0.03 -21.35 -11.49
CA LEU A 136 0.66 -21.02 -12.75
C LEU A 136 2.18 -21.15 -12.63
N LEU A 137 2.74 -20.83 -11.46
CA LEU A 137 4.17 -21.02 -11.18
C LEU A 137 4.56 -22.50 -11.21
N GLU A 138 3.78 -23.40 -10.59
CA GLU A 138 4.09 -24.84 -10.58
C GLU A 138 4.03 -25.44 -12.00
N LYS A 139 3.06 -25.01 -12.81
CA LYS A 139 2.95 -25.44 -14.22
C LYS A 139 4.16 -25.00 -15.04
N GLN A 140 4.72 -23.82 -14.76
CA GLN A 140 5.89 -23.27 -15.43
C GLN A 140 7.20 -23.90 -14.97
N VAL A 141 7.35 -24.21 -13.68
CA VAL A 141 8.48 -25.00 -13.17
C VAL A 141 8.46 -26.40 -13.78
N ALA A 142 7.28 -27.03 -13.91
CA ALA A 142 7.15 -28.33 -14.57
C ALA A 142 7.53 -28.28 -16.06
N GLU A 143 7.08 -27.26 -16.80
CA GLU A 143 7.41 -27.06 -18.23
C GLU A 143 8.91 -26.77 -18.44
N ALA A 144 9.55 -26.04 -17.53
CA ALA A 144 10.99 -25.76 -17.57
C ALA A 144 11.86 -26.96 -17.15
N THR A 145 11.32 -27.89 -16.35
CA THR A 145 12.04 -29.09 -15.91
C THR A 145 12.14 -30.14 -17.03
N GLU A 146 11.26 -30.09 -18.03
CA GLU A 146 11.29 -31.01 -19.19
C GLU A 146 12.48 -30.72 -20.14
N VAL A 147 13.00 -29.49 -20.16
CA VAL A 147 14.17 -29.10 -20.97
C VAL A 147 15.51 -29.32 -20.23
N ILE A 148 15.48 -29.54 -18.91
CA ILE A 148 16.66 -29.75 -18.05
C ILE A 148 16.72 -31.19 -17.51
N LEU A 149 16.11 -32.15 -18.20
CA LEU A 149 16.53 -33.55 -18.10
C LEU A 149 17.79 -33.72 -18.98
N LEU A 150 18.91 -33.15 -18.53
CA LEU A 150 20.21 -33.67 -18.94
C LEU A 150 20.25 -35.12 -18.43
N PRO A 151 20.37 -36.14 -19.30
CA PRO A 151 20.68 -37.49 -18.83
C PRO A 151 21.96 -37.41 -17.98
N PRO A 152 22.11 -38.27 -16.96
CA PRO A 152 23.25 -38.22 -16.06
C PRO A 152 24.53 -38.27 -16.90
N ARG A 153 25.28 -37.18 -16.91
CA ARG A 153 26.61 -37.18 -17.50
C ARG A 153 27.50 -37.86 -16.47
N ASP A 154 27.75 -39.14 -16.69
CA ASP A 154 28.66 -39.96 -15.88
C ASP A 154 29.87 -39.14 -15.45
N ALA A 155 30.05 -38.97 -14.14
CA ALA A 155 31.29 -38.48 -13.59
C ALA A 155 32.34 -39.53 -13.90
N VAL A 156 33.15 -39.29 -14.95
CA VAL A 156 34.34 -40.06 -15.22
C VAL A 156 35.30 -39.84 -14.05
N ASP A 157 35.36 -40.86 -13.20
CA ASP A 157 36.27 -40.99 -12.06
C ASP A 157 37.71 -40.90 -12.56
N TYR A 158 38.37 -39.79 -12.28
CA TYR A 158 39.81 -39.65 -12.47
C TYR A 158 40.49 -40.26 -11.24
N LYS A 159 41.07 -41.45 -11.40
CA LYS A 159 42.10 -41.95 -10.47
C LYS A 159 43.37 -42.35 -11.20
N SER A 160 44.44 -41.73 -10.73
CA SER A 160 45.86 -41.98 -10.99
C SER A 160 46.28 -43.42 -10.71
#